data_AF-A0A7V4P8U0-F1
#
_entry.id   AF-A0A7V4P8U0-F1
#
_cell.length_a   1.000
_cell.length_b   1.000
_cell.length_c   1.000
_cell.angle_alpha   90.00
_cell.angle_beta   90.00
_cell.angle_gamma   90.00
#
_symmetry.space_group_name_H-M   'P 1'
#
loop_
_entity.id
_entity.type
_entity.pdbx_description
1 polymer ?
#
loop_
_entity_poly.entity_id
_entity_poly.type
_entity_poly.pdbx_seq_one_letter_code
_entity_poly.pdbx_strand_id
1 'polypeptide(L)'
;MLTEVGTLPTDGYLGALAGRVWRPDVGGPSVVAIRPDGVFDISRHAATVRDLCEADDPAAAVRGAAGERIASLGEILANTPSEHCDAALPWPLAPIDLQAVKAAGVTFARSMLERVIEEQA
;
A
#
# COMPACT_ATOMS: atom_id res chain seq x y z
N MET A 1 -14.98 2.49 10.21
CA MET A 1 -14.59 1.21 9.59
C MET A 1 -14.18 1.50 8.15
N LEU A 2 -13.08 0.94 7.64
CA LEU A 2 -12.70 1.12 6.23
C LEU A 2 -13.68 0.36 5.32
N THR A 3 -14.01 0.95 4.19
CA THR A 3 -14.90 0.36 3.17
C THR A 3 -14.21 0.39 1.82
N GLU A 4 -14.63 -0.47 0.90
CA GLU A 4 -14.09 -0.46 -0.48
C GLU A 4 -14.31 0.90 -1.16
N VAL A 5 -15.50 1.48 -1.03
CA VAL A 5 -15.85 2.80 -1.60
C VAL A 5 -14.94 3.92 -1.06
N GLY A 6 -14.55 3.86 0.22
CA GLY A 6 -13.68 4.86 0.83
C GLY A 6 -12.18 4.59 0.62
N THR A 7 -11.81 3.45 0.06
CA THR A 7 -10.41 3.01 -0.08
C THR A 7 -9.97 2.96 -1.54
N LEU A 8 -10.85 2.53 -2.44
CA LEU A 8 -10.56 2.45 -3.86
C LEU A 8 -10.54 3.84 -4.51
N PRO A 9 -9.78 3.98 -5.62
CA PRO A 9 -9.94 5.11 -6.52
C PRO A 9 -11.38 5.27 -7.02
N THR A 10 -11.72 6.47 -7.51
CA THR A 10 -13.06 6.78 -8.05
C THR A 10 -13.46 5.88 -9.22
N ASP A 11 -12.47 5.36 -9.96
CA ASP A 11 -12.64 4.41 -11.07
C ASP A 11 -12.56 2.94 -10.62
N GLY A 12 -12.58 2.70 -9.31
CA GLY A 12 -12.65 1.38 -8.69
C GLY A 12 -11.40 0.55 -8.96
N TYR A 13 -11.59 -0.59 -9.65
CA TYR A 13 -10.56 -1.57 -9.93
C TYR A 13 -9.96 -1.46 -11.35
N LEU A 14 -10.26 -0.38 -12.09
CA LEU A 14 -9.80 -0.24 -13.49
C LEU A 14 -8.27 -0.09 -13.62
N GLY A 15 -7.62 0.41 -12.57
CA GLY A 15 -6.16 0.56 -12.51
C GLY A 15 -5.38 -0.73 -12.20
N ALA A 16 -4.05 -0.63 -12.24
CA ALA A 16 -3.17 -1.63 -11.65
C ALA A 16 -3.02 -1.34 -10.14
N LEU A 17 -3.84 -2.00 -9.32
CA LEU A 17 -3.84 -1.77 -7.88
C LEU A 17 -2.91 -2.77 -7.19
N ALA A 18 -1.86 -2.25 -6.55
CA ALA A 18 -0.93 -3.03 -5.75
C ALA A 18 -0.95 -2.58 -4.29
N GLY A 19 -0.62 -3.50 -3.40
CA GLY A 19 -0.48 -3.21 -1.98
C GLY A 19 0.38 -4.25 -1.27
N ARG A 20 0.33 -4.20 0.06
CA ARG A 20 0.92 -5.22 0.91
C ARG A 20 -0.04 -5.66 1.99
N VAL A 21 0.00 -6.93 2.32
CA VAL A 21 -0.76 -7.51 3.43
C VAL A 21 0.16 -8.38 4.28
N TRP A 22 -0.11 -8.46 5.57
CA TRP A 22 0.42 -9.53 6.40
C TRP A 22 -0.44 -10.77 6.21
N ARG A 23 0.19 -11.92 5.98
CA ARG A 23 -0.44 -13.23 5.83
C ARG A 23 -0.04 -14.15 6.99
N PRO A 24 -0.94 -14.42 7.96
CA PRO A 24 -0.65 -15.31 9.09
C PRO A 24 -0.33 -16.74 8.66
N ASP A 25 -0.96 -17.23 7.58
CA ASP A 25 -0.81 -18.59 7.06
C ASP A 25 0.58 -18.89 6.50
N VAL A 26 1.28 -17.87 5.98
CA VAL A 26 2.70 -17.97 5.56
C VAL A 26 3.67 -17.28 6.54
N GLY A 27 3.15 -16.67 7.61
CA GLY A 27 3.93 -16.01 8.65
C GLY A 27 4.71 -14.77 8.21
N GLY A 28 4.22 -14.02 7.22
CA GLY A 28 4.99 -12.91 6.65
C GLY A 28 4.22 -11.91 5.78
N PRO A 29 4.89 -10.86 5.31
CA PRO A 29 4.32 -9.89 4.38
C PRO A 29 4.25 -10.46 2.95
N SER A 30 3.19 -10.12 2.22
CA SER A 30 3.03 -10.42 0.80
C SER A 30 2.77 -9.15 0.01
N VAL A 31 3.40 -9.06 -1.17
CA VAL A 31 3.03 -8.08 -2.21
C VAL A 31 1.76 -8.59 -2.89
N VAL A 32 0.75 -7.74 -3.00
CA VAL A 32 -0.56 -8.14 -3.53
C VAL A 32 -1.01 -7.32 -4.72
N ALA A 33 -1.71 -7.99 -5.64
CA ALA A 33 -2.56 -7.35 -6.64
C ALA A 33 -4.01 -7.32 -6.15
N ILE A 34 -4.70 -6.20 -6.33
CA ILE A 34 -6.09 -5.98 -5.92
C ILE A 34 -6.96 -5.88 -7.18
N ARG A 35 -7.97 -6.75 -7.29
CA ARG A 35 -8.85 -6.90 -8.45
C ARG A 35 -10.31 -7.05 -7.99
N PRO A 36 -11.30 -6.95 -8.90
CA PRO A 36 -12.72 -7.07 -8.51
C PRO A 36 -13.08 -8.38 -7.80
N ASP A 37 -12.35 -9.46 -8.10
CA ASP A 37 -12.57 -10.81 -7.57
C ASP A 37 -11.75 -11.13 -6.30
N GLY A 38 -10.84 -10.22 -5.90
CA GLY A 38 -10.18 -10.28 -4.61
C GLY A 38 -8.76 -9.70 -4.57
N VAL A 39 -8.06 -10.06 -3.50
CA VAL A 39 -6.67 -9.71 -3.24
C VAL A 39 -5.81 -10.95 -3.44
N PHE A 40 -4.78 -10.83 -4.26
CA PHE A 40 -3.95 -11.94 -4.73
C PHE A 40 -2.50 -11.74 -4.33
N ASP A 41 -1.89 -12.75 -3.70
CA ASP A 41 -0.46 -12.78 -3.43
C ASP A 41 0.32 -12.94 -4.74
N ILE A 42 1.08 -11.91 -5.11
CA ILE A 42 1.94 -11.90 -6.29
C ILE A 42 3.43 -11.93 -5.92
N SER A 43 3.77 -12.29 -4.68
CA SER A 43 5.15 -12.24 -4.15
C SER A 43 6.11 -13.16 -4.90
N ARG A 44 5.60 -14.17 -5.62
CA ARG A 44 6.39 -15.01 -6.53
C ARG A 44 6.89 -14.26 -7.77
N HIS A 45 6.22 -13.19 -8.16
CA HIS A 45 6.61 -12.33 -9.29
C HIS A 45 7.48 -11.16 -8.82
N ALA A 46 7.20 -10.60 -7.64
CA ALA A 46 8.00 -9.57 -7.02
C ALA A 46 7.99 -9.74 -5.49
N ALA A 47 9.14 -10.10 -4.91
CA ALA A 47 9.25 -10.37 -3.47
C ALA A 47 9.05 -9.11 -2.61
N THR A 48 9.27 -7.92 -3.19
CA THR A 48 9.10 -6.63 -2.54
C THR A 48 8.38 -5.65 -3.48
N VAL A 49 7.75 -4.62 -2.92
CA VAL A 49 7.16 -3.52 -3.69
C VAL A 49 8.26 -2.73 -4.40
N ARG A 50 9.46 -2.62 -3.81
CA ARG A 50 10.63 -2.10 -4.54
C ARG A 50 10.86 -2.86 -5.85
N ASP A 51 10.96 -4.19 -5.78
CA ASP A 51 11.21 -5.00 -6.99
C ASP A 51 10.06 -4.89 -8.00
N LEU A 52 8.81 -4.80 -7.51
CA LEU A 52 7.65 -4.56 -8.37
C LEU A 52 7.75 -3.23 -9.11
N CYS A 53 8.10 -2.14 -8.41
CA CYS A 53 8.20 -0.81 -8.98
C CYS A 53 9.38 -0.63 -9.95
N GLU A 54 10.43 -1.44 -9.81
CA GLU A 54 11.62 -1.41 -10.67
C GLU A 54 11.50 -2.35 -11.90
N ALA A 55 10.38 -3.06 -12.06
CA ALA A 55 10.11 -3.86 -13.25
C ALA A 55 9.96 -2.98 -14.51
N ASP A 56 10.22 -3.55 -15.70
CA ASP A 56 10.09 -2.83 -16.98
C ASP A 56 8.67 -2.24 -17.20
N ASP A 57 7.64 -3.01 -16.82
CA ASP A 57 6.24 -2.56 -16.79
C ASP A 57 5.55 -3.05 -15.50
N PRO A 58 5.63 -2.26 -14.41
CA PRO A 58 5.03 -2.62 -13.12
C PRO A 58 3.52 -2.80 -13.21
N ALA A 59 2.86 -2.01 -14.05
CA ALA A 59 1.41 -2.05 -14.19
C ALA A 59 0.96 -3.33 -14.90
N ALA A 60 1.68 -3.77 -15.94
CA ALA A 60 1.47 -5.08 -16.55
C ALA A 60 1.76 -6.23 -15.58
N ALA A 61 2.82 -6.13 -14.77
CA ALA A 61 3.14 -7.14 -13.77
C ALA A 61 1.98 -7.33 -12.76
N VAL A 62 1.44 -6.23 -12.21
CA VAL A 62 0.29 -6.26 -11.28
C VAL A 62 -0.96 -6.85 -11.94
N ARG A 63 -1.26 -6.46 -13.18
CA ARG A 63 -2.45 -6.95 -13.89
C ARG A 63 -2.33 -8.43 -14.28
N GLY A 64 -1.16 -8.87 -14.74
CA GLY A 64 -0.94 -10.19 -15.34
C GLY A 64 -0.53 -11.30 -14.38
N ALA A 65 0.06 -10.97 -13.23
CA ALA A 65 0.51 -11.97 -12.26
C ALA A 65 -0.69 -12.72 -11.67
N ALA A 66 -0.91 -13.98 -12.04
CA ALA A 66 -2.08 -14.77 -11.58
C ALA A 66 -2.25 -14.70 -10.05
N GLY A 67 -1.18 -15.04 -9.33
CA GLY A 67 -1.12 -14.99 -7.88
C GLY A 67 -2.01 -16.02 -7.18
N GLU A 68 -1.92 -16.07 -5.86
CA GLU A 68 -2.77 -16.90 -5.00
C GLU A 68 -3.85 -16.01 -4.37
N ARG A 69 -5.13 -16.35 -4.53
CA ARG A 69 -6.21 -15.57 -3.91
C ARG A 69 -6.17 -15.71 -2.39
N ILE A 70 -6.11 -14.59 -1.68
CA ILE A 70 -6.09 -14.52 -0.22
C ILE A 70 -7.52 -14.39 0.33
N ALA A 71 -8.20 -13.31 -0.04
CA ALA A 71 -9.56 -12.95 0.41
C ALA A 71 -10.15 -11.86 -0.49
N SER A 72 -11.38 -11.41 -0.22
CA SER A 72 -11.90 -10.16 -0.79
C SER A 72 -11.23 -8.93 -0.17
N LEU A 73 -11.30 -7.79 -0.85
CA LEU A 73 -10.77 -6.53 -0.30
C LEU A 73 -11.53 -6.12 0.97
N GLY A 74 -12.87 -6.22 0.97
CA GLY A 74 -13.70 -5.94 2.13
C GLY A 74 -13.33 -6.75 3.38
N GLU A 75 -13.05 -8.05 3.24
CA GLU A 75 -12.61 -8.91 4.36
C GLU A 75 -11.29 -8.43 4.96
N ILE A 76 -10.31 -8.07 4.12
CA ILE A 76 -9.00 -7.57 4.59
C ILE A 76 -9.13 -6.18 5.24
N LEU A 77 -9.93 -5.28 4.65
CA LEU A 77 -10.17 -3.95 5.22
C LEU A 77 -10.88 -4.02 6.57
N ALA A 78 -11.78 -4.99 6.76
CA ALA A 78 -12.48 -5.20 8.03
C ALA A 78 -11.51 -5.51 9.19
N ASN A 79 -10.35 -6.11 8.93
CA ASN A 79 -9.33 -6.44 9.93
C ASN A 79 -8.30 -5.33 10.19
N THR A 80 -8.54 -4.10 9.71
CA THR A 80 -7.59 -2.97 9.88
C THR A 80 -7.63 -2.30 11.27
N PRO A 81 -8.78 -2.13 11.96
CA PRO A 81 -8.82 -1.41 13.24
C PRO A 81 -7.97 -2.10 14.32
N SER A 82 -7.01 -1.38 14.91
CA SER A 82 -6.07 -1.96 15.89
C SER A 82 -6.73 -2.48 17.17
N GLU A 83 -7.90 -1.95 17.52
CA GLU A 83 -8.67 -2.36 18.72
C GLU A 83 -9.32 -3.75 18.56
N HIS A 84 -9.54 -4.22 17.33
CA HIS A 84 -10.28 -5.46 17.04
C HIS A 84 -9.57 -6.32 15.98
N CYS A 85 -8.26 -6.12 15.78
CA CYS A 85 -7.49 -6.88 14.80
C CYS A 85 -7.35 -8.34 15.28
N ASP A 86 -7.84 -9.27 14.46
CA ASP A 86 -7.63 -10.70 14.64
C ASP A 86 -6.31 -11.11 13.97
N ALA A 87 -5.35 -11.56 14.79
CA ALA A 87 -4.04 -11.99 14.32
C ALA A 87 -4.07 -13.25 13.44
N ALA A 88 -5.19 -13.98 13.42
CA ALA A 88 -5.40 -15.13 12.54
C ALA A 88 -5.88 -14.76 11.13
N LEU A 89 -6.31 -13.51 10.91
CA LEU A 89 -6.79 -13.02 9.62
C LEU A 89 -5.74 -12.13 8.95
N PRO A 90 -5.71 -12.02 7.61
CA PRO A 90 -4.85 -11.06 6.92
C PRO A 90 -5.20 -9.60 7.26
N TRP A 91 -4.21 -8.70 7.24
CA TRP A 91 -4.44 -7.26 7.39
C TRP A 91 -3.52 -6.42 6.49
N PRO A 92 -3.91 -5.19 6.10
CA PRO A 92 -3.07 -4.31 5.29
C PRO A 92 -1.78 -3.90 6.02
N LEU A 93 -0.69 -3.82 5.27
CA LEU A 93 0.57 -3.21 5.72
C LEU A 93 0.77 -1.85 5.02
N ALA A 94 1.76 -1.09 5.49
CA ALA A 94 2.23 0.06 4.73
C ALA A 94 2.59 -0.37 3.29
N PRO A 95 2.22 0.41 2.27
CA PRO A 95 2.43 0.04 0.87
C PRO A 95 3.91 0.03 0.46
N ILE A 96 4.80 0.59 1.29
CA ILE A 96 6.25 0.64 1.07
C ILE A 96 6.97 -0.32 2.03
N ASP A 97 8.01 -1.00 1.55
CA ASP A 97 8.93 -1.86 2.31
C ASP A 97 10.32 -1.24 2.42
N LEU A 98 11.13 -1.37 1.38
CA LEU A 98 12.56 -1.01 1.36
C LEU A 98 12.77 0.40 0.81
N GLN A 99 11.70 1.07 0.36
CA GLN A 99 11.78 2.43 -0.16
C GLN A 99 12.08 3.42 0.97
N ALA A 100 12.99 4.36 0.72
CA ALA A 100 13.29 5.43 1.65
C ALA A 100 12.06 6.35 1.83
N VAL A 101 11.59 6.51 3.06
CA VAL A 101 10.59 7.52 3.41
C VAL A 101 11.31 8.85 3.59
N LYS A 102 11.28 9.68 2.54
CA LYS A 102 11.78 11.05 2.66
C LYS A 102 10.66 11.96 3.14
N ALA A 103 10.76 12.41 4.39
CA ALA A 103 10.00 13.57 4.85
C ALA A 103 10.62 14.82 4.23
N ALA A 104 10.25 15.15 2.98
CA ALA A 104 10.51 16.46 2.42
C ALA A 104 9.59 17.46 3.13
N GLY A 105 10.01 17.93 4.31
CA GLY A 105 9.33 18.98 5.02
C GLY A 105 9.24 20.21 4.13
N VAL A 106 8.05 20.52 3.62
CA VAL A 106 7.68 21.87 3.16
C VAL A 106 7.33 22.79 4.35
N THR A 107 7.69 22.39 5.56
CA THR A 107 8.07 23.32 6.62
C THR A 107 9.45 23.85 6.21
N PHE A 108 9.60 24.93 5.45
CA PHE A 108 9.86 26.25 6.03
C PHE A 108 9.94 27.34 4.94
N ALA A 109 9.36 27.21 3.74
CA ALA A 109 9.45 28.33 2.77
C ALA A 109 8.88 29.64 3.35
N ARG A 110 7.80 29.53 4.14
CA ARG A 110 7.21 30.66 4.88
C ARG A 110 8.02 31.06 6.10
N SER A 111 8.48 30.10 6.89
CA SER A 111 9.17 30.38 8.15
C SER A 111 10.68 30.71 7.98
N MET A 112 11.28 30.47 6.80
CA MET A 112 12.57 31.05 6.40
C MET A 112 12.43 32.54 6.05
N LEU A 113 11.34 32.92 5.36
CA LEU A 113 11.04 34.33 5.07
C LEU A 113 10.75 35.13 6.36
N GLU A 114 10.03 34.54 7.31
CA GLU A 114 9.71 35.20 8.59
C GLU A 114 10.97 35.47 9.43
N ARG A 115 11.95 34.54 9.46
CA ARG A 115 13.24 34.75 10.17
C ARG A 115 14.16 35.79 9.50
N VAL A 116 14.14 35.91 8.17
CA VAL A 116 14.93 36.91 7.44
C VAL A 116 14.44 38.34 7.71
N ILE A 117 13.15 38.52 8.01
CA ILE A 117 12.60 39.83 8.37
C ILE A 117 13.03 40.22 9.80
N GLU A 118 13.05 39.28 10.75
CA GLU A 118 13.48 39.54 12.13
C GLU A 118 14.99 39.79 12.28
N GLU A 119 15.85 39.18 11.45
CA GLU A 119 17.30 39.40 11.50
C GLU A 119 17.78 40.70 10.82
N GLN A 120 16.91 41.40 10.09
CA GLN A 120 17.23 42.65 9.39
C GLN A 120 16.60 43.90 10.04
N ALA A 121 15.90 43.74 11.16
CA ALA A 121 15.25 44.83 11.92
C ALA A 121 16.08 45.28 13.13
#